data_AF-A0A1U6GLF3-F1
#
_entry.id   AF-A0A1U6GLF3-F1
#
_cell.length_a   1.000
_cell.length_b   1.000
_cell.length_c   1.000
_cell.angle_alpha   90.00
_cell.angle_beta   90.00
_cell.angle_gamma   90.00
#
_symmetry.space_group_name_H-M   'P 1'
#
loop_
_entity.id
_entity.type
_entity.pdbx_description
1 polymer ?
#
loop_
_entity_poly.entity_id
_entity_poly.type
_entity_poly.pdbx_seq_one_letter_code
_entity_poly.pdbx_strand_id
1 'polypeptide(L)'
;MKGYQVVSVERDYQGPNIEQMRQILEKYRPKLYITNSVLHNPTSYNLQPARAHQVLNLMHEYDVCIFEDDLYAAFLPDEKPLRYANIDQFERVFYATGFSKSMASGWRVGMLVSPDRFINQIIKLKTLSNMTSPEFGERVVHRLWTQGEYRRQLKKVHQKLYIAHQDMRDALSKIDINYPEHTNQGIFAWIDTGVDSGKLALEAYKDGWLVAPGQLFNPNAQSSTYLRLNVATTSHEFLKWLGEYISSLSI
;
A
#
# COMPACT_ATOMS: atom_id res chain seq x y z
N MET A 1 9.25 18.27 -1.40
CA MET A 1 8.43 18.62 -0.22
C MET A 1 9.21 19.61 0.63
N LYS A 2 8.94 20.92 0.54
CA LYS A 2 9.59 21.90 1.42
C LYS A 2 8.70 22.11 2.65
N GLY A 3 9.23 21.88 3.85
CA GLY A 3 8.62 22.30 5.12
C GLY A 3 8.11 21.21 6.07
N TYR A 4 8.10 19.93 5.69
CA TYR A 4 7.65 18.84 6.58
C TYR A 4 8.79 17.91 6.94
N GLN A 5 8.93 17.59 8.23
CA GLN A 5 9.80 16.53 8.73
C GLN A 5 9.02 15.21 8.75
N VAL A 6 9.48 14.24 7.97
CA VAL A 6 8.91 12.87 7.97
C VAL A 6 9.74 12.00 8.90
N VAL A 7 9.06 11.32 9.82
CA VAL A 7 9.68 10.35 10.73
C VAL A 7 9.01 8.99 10.48
N SER A 8 9.80 7.97 10.23
CA SER A 8 9.31 6.61 9.97
C SER A 8 9.15 5.81 11.25
N VAL A 9 8.17 4.91 11.25
CA VAL A 9 8.04 3.83 12.22
C VAL A 9 8.20 2.50 11.48
N GLU A 10 9.02 1.62 12.03
CA GLU A 10 9.15 0.24 11.56
C GLU A 10 7.82 -0.49 11.71
N ARG A 11 7.62 -1.50 10.88
CA ARG A 11 6.41 -2.31 10.91
C ARG A 11 6.72 -3.77 10.66
N ASP A 12 5.97 -4.63 11.33
CA ASP A 12 5.94 -6.07 11.08
C ASP A 12 4.65 -6.44 10.32
N TYR A 13 4.36 -7.73 10.23
CA TYR A 13 3.14 -8.24 9.62
C TYR A 13 1.86 -7.90 10.42
N GLN A 14 1.99 -7.51 11.68
CA GLN A 14 0.88 -7.10 12.53
C GLN A 14 0.58 -5.61 12.42
N GLY A 15 1.58 -4.79 12.14
CA GLY A 15 1.46 -3.34 11.94
C GLY A 15 2.69 -2.58 12.46
N PRO A 16 2.56 -1.27 12.76
CA PRO A 16 3.70 -0.44 13.17
C PRO A 16 4.20 -0.79 14.58
N ASN A 17 5.50 -0.69 14.84
CA ASN A 17 6.10 -0.90 16.15
C ASN A 17 5.58 0.13 17.17
N ILE A 18 4.85 -0.35 18.19
CA ILE A 18 4.16 0.52 19.16
C ILE A 18 5.12 1.27 20.06
N GLU A 19 6.21 0.64 20.49
CA GLU A 19 7.19 1.26 21.38
C GLU A 19 7.94 2.37 20.66
N GLN A 20 8.41 2.09 19.44
CA GLN A 20 9.03 3.10 18.60
C GLN A 20 8.05 4.24 18.27
N MET A 21 6.78 3.92 18.01
CA MET A 21 5.75 4.93 17.78
C MET A 21 5.58 5.85 19.00
N ARG A 22 5.52 5.31 20.22
CA ARG A 22 5.45 6.11 21.45
C ARG A 22 6.64 7.07 21.58
N GLN A 23 7.86 6.57 21.39
CA GLN A 23 9.07 7.38 21.44
C GLN A 23 9.05 8.51 20.39
N ILE A 24 8.56 8.24 19.18
CA ILE A 24 8.40 9.24 18.12
C ILE A 24 7.37 10.30 18.52
N LEU A 25 6.23 9.88 19.08
CA LEU A 25 5.16 10.77 19.51
C LEU A 25 5.61 11.71 20.63
N GLU A 26 6.35 11.20 21.61
CA GLU A 26 6.92 11.99 22.71
C GLU A 26 7.93 13.02 22.21
N LYS A 27 8.86 12.58 21.36
CA LYS A 27 9.99 13.38 20.91
C LYS A 27 9.61 14.42 19.86
N TYR A 28 8.84 14.03 18.85
CA TYR A 28 8.60 14.86 17.67
C TYR A 28 7.20 15.48 17.63
N ARG A 29 6.25 14.98 18.44
CA ARG A 29 4.85 15.47 18.49
C ARG A 29 4.24 15.67 17.09
N PRO A 30 4.28 14.63 16.22
CA PRO A 30 3.77 14.73 14.86
C PRO A 30 2.26 15.04 14.86
N LYS A 31 1.77 15.65 13.77
CA LYS A 31 0.34 15.99 13.63
C LYS A 31 -0.45 14.97 12.80
N LEU A 32 0.25 14.12 12.05
CA LEU A 32 -0.36 13.20 11.11
C LEU A 32 0.44 11.89 11.05
N TYR A 33 -0.26 10.77 11.19
CA TYR A 33 0.25 9.44 10.86
C TYR A 33 -0.36 8.98 9.54
N ILE A 34 0.46 8.67 8.53
CA ILE A 34 0.00 8.24 7.20
C ILE A 34 0.28 6.75 7.05
N THR A 35 -0.72 5.97 6.62
CA THR A 35 -0.58 4.51 6.54
C THR A 35 -1.58 3.87 5.58
N ASN A 36 -1.28 2.63 5.20
CA ASN A 36 -2.25 1.69 4.63
C ASN A 36 -2.52 0.61 5.68
N SER A 37 -3.78 0.45 6.07
CA SER A 37 -4.21 -0.62 6.99
C SER A 37 -4.48 -1.93 6.27
N VAL A 38 -4.81 -1.86 4.98
CA VAL A 38 -5.16 -3.00 4.15
C VAL A 38 -4.23 -3.04 2.95
N LEU A 39 -3.62 -4.20 2.69
CA LEU A 39 -2.70 -4.43 1.59
C LEU A 39 -1.63 -3.34 1.51
N HIS A 40 -0.87 -3.19 2.59
CA HIS A 40 0.10 -2.13 2.71
C HIS A 40 1.12 -2.10 1.57
N ASN A 41 1.42 -0.92 1.04
CA ASN A 41 2.47 -0.78 0.03
C ASN A 41 3.81 -0.47 0.72
N PRO A 42 4.84 -1.34 0.65
CA PRO A 42 5.01 -2.41 -0.35
C PRO A 42 4.68 -3.84 0.10
N THR A 43 4.45 -4.09 1.39
CA THR A 43 4.50 -5.43 2.00
C THR A 43 3.28 -6.32 1.78
N SER A 44 2.15 -5.76 1.35
CA SER A 44 0.82 -6.39 1.28
C SER A 44 0.35 -6.97 2.63
N TYR A 45 0.83 -6.42 3.74
CA TYR A 45 0.37 -6.80 5.09
C TYR A 45 -0.91 -6.05 5.46
N ASN A 46 -1.77 -6.73 6.21
CA ASN A 46 -2.98 -6.17 6.80
C ASN A 46 -2.75 -5.90 8.29
N LEU A 47 -3.30 -4.78 8.77
CA LEU A 47 -3.25 -4.40 10.17
C LEU A 47 -4.03 -5.39 11.04
N GLN A 48 -3.43 -5.81 12.16
CA GLN A 48 -4.06 -6.73 13.09
C GLN A 48 -4.86 -6.01 14.19
N PRO A 49 -5.97 -6.59 14.68
CA PRO A 49 -6.86 -5.95 15.65
C PRO A 49 -6.18 -5.38 16.90
N ALA A 50 -5.35 -6.19 17.57
CA ALA A 50 -4.64 -5.76 18.76
C ALA A 50 -3.76 -4.53 18.47
N ARG A 51 -3.06 -4.55 17.34
CA ARG A 51 -2.17 -3.45 16.92
C ARG A 51 -2.96 -2.19 16.58
N ALA A 52 -4.12 -2.34 15.93
CA ALA A 52 -4.98 -1.22 15.59
C ALA A 52 -5.44 -0.45 16.84
N HIS A 53 -5.89 -1.16 17.88
CA HIS A 53 -6.31 -0.54 19.13
C HIS A 53 -5.15 0.16 19.85
N GLN A 54 -3.96 -0.45 19.88
CA GLN A 54 -2.77 0.17 20.48
C GLN A 54 -2.38 1.48 19.78
N VAL A 55 -2.38 1.48 18.43
CA VAL A 55 -2.11 2.69 17.65
C VAL A 55 -3.16 3.75 17.91
N LEU A 56 -4.45 3.40 17.89
CA LEU A 56 -5.52 4.38 18.14
C LEU A 56 -5.40 5.00 19.53
N ASN A 57 -5.15 4.19 20.56
CA ASN A 57 -4.93 4.70 21.92
C ASN A 57 -3.79 5.73 21.97
N LEU A 58 -2.66 5.44 21.30
CA LEU A 58 -1.56 6.40 21.16
C LEU A 58 -1.99 7.66 20.40
N MET A 59 -2.71 7.52 19.28
CA MET A 59 -3.16 8.67 18.51
C MET A 59 -4.14 9.54 19.32
N HIS A 60 -4.97 8.94 20.19
CA HIS A 60 -5.82 9.66 21.15
C HIS A 60 -4.98 10.38 22.21
N GLU A 61 -4.06 9.67 22.87
CA GLU A 61 -3.21 10.20 23.95
C GLU A 61 -2.39 11.43 23.50
N TYR A 62 -1.86 11.42 22.28
CA TYR A 62 -0.98 12.48 21.77
C TYR A 62 -1.68 13.48 20.82
N ASP A 63 -3.00 13.37 20.64
CA ASP A 63 -3.81 14.19 19.73
C ASP A 63 -3.27 14.24 18.28
N VAL A 64 -3.10 13.06 17.69
CA VAL A 64 -2.57 12.88 16.32
C VAL A 64 -3.67 12.37 15.40
N CYS A 65 -3.80 12.97 14.21
CA CYS A 65 -4.73 12.47 13.19
C CYS A 65 -4.10 11.32 12.40
N ILE A 66 -4.95 10.43 11.86
CA ILE A 66 -4.51 9.37 10.94
C ILE A 66 -4.98 9.70 9.53
N PHE A 67 -4.12 9.56 8.53
CA PHE A 67 -4.50 9.48 7.12
C PHE A 67 -4.36 8.03 6.67
N GLU A 68 -5.50 7.36 6.57
CA GLU A 68 -5.63 5.97 6.14
C GLU A 68 -5.90 5.94 4.63
N ASP A 69 -4.90 5.52 3.86
CA ASP A 69 -5.01 5.29 2.42
C ASP A 69 -5.43 3.83 2.16
N ASP A 70 -6.61 3.65 1.58
CA ASP A 70 -7.29 2.38 1.35
C ASP A 70 -7.42 2.03 -0.14
N LEU A 71 -6.59 2.63 -1.00
CA LEU A 71 -6.64 2.46 -2.46
C LEU A 71 -6.49 1.01 -2.93
N TYR A 72 -5.80 0.16 -2.15
CA TYR A 72 -5.56 -1.24 -2.51
C TYR A 72 -6.61 -2.20 -1.94
N ALA A 73 -7.45 -1.78 -0.99
CA ALA A 73 -8.32 -2.69 -0.26
C ALA A 73 -9.33 -3.45 -1.14
N ALA A 74 -9.69 -2.89 -2.30
CA ALA A 74 -10.56 -3.55 -3.27
C ALA A 74 -9.99 -4.88 -3.82
N PHE A 75 -8.68 -5.09 -3.73
CA PHE A 75 -8.04 -6.33 -4.17
C PHE A 75 -8.08 -7.44 -3.14
N LEU A 76 -8.38 -7.13 -1.87
CA LEU A 76 -8.56 -8.17 -0.87
C LEU A 76 -9.91 -8.87 -1.12
N PRO A 77 -9.96 -10.21 -1.27
CA PRO A 77 -11.21 -10.95 -1.35
C PRO A 77 -12.02 -10.79 -0.05
N ASP A 78 -13.36 -10.88 -0.15
CA ASP A 78 -14.49 -10.59 0.79
C ASP A 78 -14.32 -10.84 2.32
N GLU A 79 -13.17 -10.54 2.90
CA GLU A 79 -12.91 -10.32 4.31
C GLU A 79 -13.23 -8.86 4.58
N LYS A 80 -13.95 -8.51 5.64
CA LYS A 80 -14.09 -7.10 6.05
C LYS A 80 -12.76 -6.70 6.70
N PRO A 81 -11.79 -6.10 5.99
CA PRO A 81 -10.50 -5.88 6.60
C PRO A 81 -10.62 -4.76 7.62
N LEU A 82 -9.86 -4.90 8.70
CA LEU A 82 -9.85 -3.93 9.77
C LEU A 82 -9.24 -2.62 9.28
N ARG A 83 -9.84 -1.51 9.69
CA ARG A 83 -9.43 -0.15 9.37
C ARG A 83 -9.48 0.68 10.63
N TYR A 84 -8.55 1.62 10.75
CA TYR A 84 -8.61 2.66 11.77
C TYR A 84 -9.93 3.42 11.67
N ALA A 85 -10.35 3.80 10.46
CA ALA A 85 -11.60 4.51 10.22
C ALA A 85 -12.84 3.79 10.79
N ASN A 86 -12.88 2.45 10.68
CA ASN A 86 -13.98 1.65 11.19
C ASN A 86 -14.01 1.59 12.72
N ILE A 87 -12.85 1.62 13.39
CA ILE A 87 -12.78 1.55 14.86
C ILE A 87 -12.98 2.94 15.47
N ASP A 88 -12.32 3.95 14.90
CA ASP A 88 -12.32 5.36 15.34
C ASP A 88 -13.61 6.11 14.98
N GLN A 89 -14.45 5.54 14.09
CA GLN A 89 -15.67 6.17 13.60
C GLN A 89 -15.41 7.58 13.01
N PHE A 90 -14.26 7.75 12.36
CA PHE A 90 -13.80 8.99 11.73
C PHE A 90 -13.64 10.19 12.69
N GLU A 91 -13.40 9.97 13.99
CA GLU A 91 -13.15 11.06 14.95
C GLU A 91 -11.84 11.82 14.67
N ARG A 92 -10.78 11.10 14.27
CA ARG A 92 -9.45 11.66 13.88
C ARG A 92 -8.87 10.99 12.64
N VAL A 93 -9.54 9.97 12.11
CA VAL A 93 -9.10 9.27 10.89
C VAL A 93 -9.69 9.94 9.65
N PHE A 94 -8.81 10.44 8.80
CA PHE A 94 -9.08 10.71 7.39
C PHE A 94 -8.93 9.41 6.61
N TYR A 95 -9.97 9.02 5.88
CA TYR A 95 -10.00 7.80 5.08
C TYR A 95 -10.06 8.16 3.60
N ALA A 96 -9.07 7.72 2.83
CA ALA A 96 -8.98 7.97 1.40
C ALA A 96 -9.12 6.66 0.62
N THR A 97 -9.99 6.65 -0.39
CA THR A 97 -10.15 5.51 -1.29
C THR A 97 -10.43 5.98 -2.73
N GLY A 98 -10.48 5.05 -3.67
CA GLY A 98 -10.76 5.39 -5.06
C GLY A 98 -10.62 4.22 -6.03
N PHE A 99 -10.78 4.54 -7.31
CA PHE A 99 -10.92 3.54 -8.39
C PHE A 99 -9.68 3.39 -9.25
N SER A 100 -8.63 4.14 -8.93
CA SER A 100 -7.46 4.24 -9.80
C SER A 100 -6.71 2.92 -9.93
N LYS A 101 -6.86 2.02 -8.96
CA LYS A 101 -6.20 0.71 -8.93
C LYS A 101 -7.17 -0.41 -9.26
N SER A 102 -8.41 -0.35 -8.76
CA SER A 102 -9.40 -1.41 -8.98
C SER A 102 -10.07 -1.38 -10.37
N MET A 103 -10.15 -0.21 -11.01
CA MET A 103 -10.81 -0.05 -12.31
C MET A 103 -9.91 0.68 -13.31
N ALA A 104 -9.93 2.02 -13.32
CA ALA A 104 -9.18 2.83 -14.26
C ALA A 104 -8.69 4.12 -13.61
N SER A 105 -7.37 4.31 -13.62
CA SER A 105 -6.70 5.53 -13.15
C SER A 105 -7.16 6.80 -13.89
N GLY A 106 -7.54 6.66 -15.17
CA GLY A 106 -7.97 7.75 -16.03
C GLY A 106 -9.32 8.38 -15.67
N TRP A 107 -10.15 7.74 -14.82
CA TRP A 107 -11.44 8.32 -14.41
C TRP A 107 -11.28 9.48 -13.44
N ARG A 108 -10.13 9.58 -12.75
CA ARG A 108 -9.82 10.65 -11.79
C ARG A 108 -10.86 10.85 -10.68
N VAL A 109 -11.52 9.76 -10.26
CA VAL A 109 -12.48 9.75 -9.13
C VAL A 109 -11.87 9.06 -7.92
N GLY A 110 -12.00 9.71 -6.77
CA GLY A 110 -11.65 9.20 -5.44
C GLY A 110 -12.58 9.79 -4.39
N MET A 111 -12.53 9.24 -3.18
CA MET A 111 -13.33 9.66 -2.05
C MET A 111 -12.43 9.91 -0.85
N LEU A 112 -12.78 10.95 -0.09
CA LEU A 112 -12.17 11.27 1.18
C LEU A 112 -13.31 11.37 2.21
N VAL A 113 -13.23 10.57 3.26
CA VAL A 113 -13.99 10.78 4.49
C VAL A 113 -13.04 11.43 5.48
N SER A 114 -13.51 12.45 6.20
CA SER A 114 -12.71 13.22 7.14
C SER A 114 -13.44 13.39 8.46
N PRO A 115 -12.73 13.67 9.55
CA PRO A 115 -13.38 14.13 10.76
C PRO A 115 -14.21 15.39 10.51
N ASP A 116 -15.39 15.46 11.12
CA ASP A 116 -16.39 16.51 10.89
C ASP A 116 -15.81 17.91 11.06
N ARG A 117 -14.92 18.10 12.03
CA ARG A 117 -14.25 19.39 12.28
C ARG A 117 -13.44 19.94 11.10
N PHE A 118 -13.04 19.09 10.15
CA PHE A 118 -12.25 19.48 8.98
C PHE A 118 -13.06 19.60 7.69
N ILE A 119 -14.32 19.15 7.65
CA ILE A 119 -15.06 19.02 6.39
C ILE A 119 -15.19 20.34 5.63
N ASN A 120 -15.50 21.43 6.33
CA ASN A 120 -15.64 22.77 5.74
C ASN A 120 -14.32 23.29 5.15
N GLN A 121 -13.19 23.01 5.83
CA GLN A 121 -11.87 23.40 5.35
C GLN A 121 -11.48 22.60 4.10
N ILE A 122 -11.76 21.30 4.09
CA ILE A 122 -11.52 20.42 2.93
C ILE A 122 -12.35 20.87 1.73
N ILE A 123 -13.65 21.14 1.91
CA ILE A 123 -14.52 21.62 0.83
C ILE A 123 -13.99 22.93 0.27
N LYS A 124 -13.60 23.89 1.14
CA LYS A 124 -12.99 25.15 0.70
C LYS A 124 -11.73 24.91 -0.15
N LEU A 125 -10.82 24.04 0.31
CA LEU A 125 -9.59 23.71 -0.42
C LEU A 125 -9.88 22.99 -1.75
N LYS A 126 -10.86 22.09 -1.78
CA LYS A 126 -11.32 21.41 -3.01
C LYS A 126 -11.88 22.40 -4.02
N THR A 127 -12.72 23.34 -3.57
CA THR A 127 -13.29 24.39 -4.41
C THR A 127 -12.21 25.28 -5.02
N LEU A 128 -11.23 25.70 -4.22
CA LEU A 128 -10.14 26.56 -4.66
C LEU A 128 -9.12 25.86 -5.56
N SER A 129 -8.97 24.53 -5.43
CA SER A 129 -8.00 23.76 -6.22
C SER A 129 -8.59 23.32 -7.57
N ASN A 130 -9.63 22.48 -7.55
CA ASN A 130 -10.14 21.80 -8.74
C ASN A 130 -11.67 21.88 -8.89
N MET A 131 -12.38 22.64 -8.04
CA MET A 131 -13.85 22.76 -7.97
C MET A 131 -14.58 21.41 -7.80
N THR A 132 -14.66 20.60 -8.85
CA THR A 132 -15.36 19.31 -8.89
C THR A 132 -14.42 18.20 -9.38
N SER A 133 -14.91 16.96 -9.43
CA SER A 133 -14.23 15.90 -10.19
C SER A 133 -14.89 15.77 -11.57
N PRO A 134 -14.26 15.09 -12.55
CA PRO A 134 -14.86 14.93 -13.87
C PRO A 134 -16.19 14.18 -13.81
N GLU A 135 -17.27 14.83 -14.24
CA GLU A 135 -18.64 14.28 -14.19
C GLU A 135 -18.75 12.90 -14.86
N PHE A 136 -18.06 12.73 -16.00
CA PHE A 136 -18.04 11.44 -16.70
C PHE A 136 -17.55 10.30 -15.80
N GLY A 137 -16.43 10.53 -15.08
CA GLY A 137 -15.88 9.56 -14.15
C GLY A 137 -16.86 9.27 -13.01
N GLU A 138 -17.48 10.31 -12.45
CA GLU A 138 -18.46 10.17 -11.35
C GLU A 138 -19.68 9.34 -11.78
N ARG A 139 -20.23 9.59 -12.98
CA ARG A 139 -21.36 8.84 -13.54
C ARG A 139 -21.02 7.37 -13.81
N VAL A 140 -19.82 7.10 -14.34
CA VAL A 140 -19.35 5.72 -14.58
C VAL A 140 -19.23 4.97 -13.26
N VAL A 141 -18.59 5.58 -12.26
CA VAL A 141 -18.46 5.02 -10.91
C VAL A 141 -19.83 4.75 -10.28
N HIS A 142 -20.74 5.72 -10.32
CA HIS A 142 -22.09 5.58 -9.79
C HIS A 142 -22.83 4.38 -10.41
N ARG A 143 -22.75 4.24 -11.74
CA ARG A 143 -23.38 3.12 -12.45
C ARG A 143 -22.77 1.78 -12.04
N LEU A 144 -21.44 1.68 -11.96
CA LEU A 144 -20.76 0.43 -11.61
C LEU A 144 -21.12 -0.05 -10.19
N TRP A 145 -21.33 0.88 -9.25
CA TRP A 145 -21.74 0.54 -7.89
C TRP A 145 -23.22 0.17 -7.79
N THR A 146 -24.10 0.98 -8.36
CA THR A 146 -25.56 0.77 -8.26
C THR A 146 -26.02 -0.48 -9.02
N GLN A 147 -25.32 -0.88 -10.09
CA GLN A 147 -25.66 -2.06 -10.89
C GLN A 147 -24.90 -3.33 -10.47
N GLY A 148 -24.04 -3.27 -9.44
CA GLY A 148 -23.28 -4.43 -8.94
C GLY A 148 -22.12 -4.89 -9.83
N GLU A 149 -21.91 -4.25 -10.97
CA GLU A 149 -20.83 -4.52 -11.94
C GLU A 149 -19.45 -4.45 -11.31
N TYR A 150 -19.24 -3.50 -10.39
CA TYR A 150 -17.98 -3.36 -9.67
C TYR A 150 -17.63 -4.63 -8.89
N ARG A 151 -18.58 -5.17 -8.11
CA ARG A 151 -18.38 -6.40 -7.32
C ARG A 151 -18.10 -7.59 -8.23
N ARG A 152 -18.82 -7.69 -9.36
CA ARG A 152 -18.62 -8.77 -10.34
C ARG A 152 -17.22 -8.74 -10.96
N GLN A 153 -16.72 -7.56 -11.31
CA GLN A 153 -15.36 -7.39 -11.83
C GLN A 153 -14.31 -7.73 -10.77
N LEU A 154 -14.48 -7.25 -9.54
CA LEU A 154 -13.55 -7.56 -8.44
C LEU A 154 -13.43 -9.06 -8.16
N LYS A 155 -14.53 -9.82 -8.18
CA LYS A 155 -14.46 -11.28 -8.04
C LYS A 155 -13.55 -11.95 -9.07
N LYS A 156 -13.58 -11.48 -10.32
CA LYS A 156 -12.69 -11.98 -11.38
C LYS A 156 -11.24 -11.58 -11.11
N VAL A 157 -11.02 -10.35 -10.64
CA VAL A 157 -9.68 -9.87 -10.25
C VAL A 157 -9.12 -10.69 -9.10
N HIS A 158 -9.91 -10.96 -8.06
CA HIS A 158 -9.50 -11.80 -6.92
C HIS A 158 -9.08 -13.20 -7.37
N GLN A 159 -9.84 -13.84 -8.25
CA GLN A 159 -9.47 -15.15 -8.81
C GLN A 159 -8.15 -15.09 -9.60
N LYS A 160 -7.95 -14.04 -10.40
CA LYS A 160 -6.69 -13.87 -11.15
C LYS A 160 -5.50 -13.62 -10.24
N LEU A 161 -5.68 -12.81 -9.19
CA LEU A 161 -4.63 -12.56 -8.20
C LEU A 161 -4.30 -13.83 -7.44
N TYR A 162 -5.30 -14.61 -7.03
CA TYR A 162 -5.08 -15.91 -6.38
C TYR A 162 -4.15 -16.81 -7.21
N ILE A 163 -4.45 -17.00 -8.50
CA ILE A 163 -3.63 -17.80 -9.41
C ILE A 163 -2.23 -17.18 -9.57
N ALA A 164 -2.14 -15.88 -9.82
CA ALA A 164 -0.86 -15.20 -10.02
C ALA A 164 0.05 -15.26 -8.77
N HIS A 165 -0.54 -15.25 -7.57
CA HIS A 165 0.19 -15.46 -6.32
C HIS A 165 0.77 -16.87 -6.20
N GLN A 166 0.05 -17.89 -6.67
CA GLN A 166 0.55 -19.27 -6.71
C GLN A 166 1.67 -19.41 -7.73
N ASP A 167 1.45 -18.93 -8.95
CA ASP A 167 2.44 -18.96 -10.03
C ASP A 167 3.74 -18.25 -9.62
N MET A 168 3.62 -17.06 -9.01
CA MET A 168 4.78 -16.31 -8.52
C MET A 168 5.52 -17.04 -7.41
N ARG A 169 4.81 -17.70 -6.48
CA ARG A 169 5.43 -18.49 -5.41
C ARG A 169 6.25 -19.64 -5.99
N ASP A 170 5.68 -20.38 -6.94
CA ASP A 170 6.34 -21.51 -7.60
C ASP A 170 7.52 -21.07 -8.48
N ALA A 171 7.43 -19.89 -9.09
CA ALA A 171 8.51 -19.32 -9.89
C ALA A 171 9.67 -18.83 -9.01
N LEU A 172 9.38 -18.16 -7.88
CA LEU A 172 10.40 -17.70 -6.94
C LEU A 172 11.13 -18.86 -6.26
N SER A 173 10.43 -19.94 -5.92
CA SER A 173 11.08 -21.12 -5.32
C SER A 173 12.08 -21.80 -6.24
N LYS A 174 11.96 -21.66 -7.57
CA LYS A 174 12.91 -22.21 -8.55
C LYS A 174 14.23 -21.43 -8.63
N ILE A 175 14.26 -20.23 -8.04
CA ILE A 175 15.45 -19.36 -7.98
C ILE A 175 15.87 -19.11 -6.53
N ASP A 176 15.48 -20.01 -5.61
CA ASP A 176 15.82 -19.99 -4.19
C ASP A 176 15.40 -18.72 -3.43
N ILE A 177 14.37 -18.01 -3.92
CA ILE A 177 13.76 -16.88 -3.21
C ILE A 177 12.48 -17.33 -2.51
N ASN A 178 12.41 -17.08 -1.20
CA ASN A 178 11.23 -17.36 -0.42
C ASN A 178 10.11 -16.35 -0.68
N TYR A 179 8.92 -16.86 -0.98
CA TYR A 179 7.71 -16.04 -1.00
C TYR A 179 7.33 -15.62 0.43
N PRO A 180 7.07 -14.33 0.73
CA PRO A 180 6.85 -13.88 2.11
C PRO A 180 5.59 -14.49 2.73
N GLU A 181 5.73 -15.04 3.94
CA GLU A 181 4.70 -15.87 4.61
C GLU A 181 3.39 -15.12 4.87
N HIS A 182 3.45 -13.85 5.28
CA HIS A 182 2.28 -13.04 5.66
C HIS A 182 1.76 -12.13 4.54
N THR A 183 2.24 -12.28 3.31
CA THR A 183 1.74 -11.47 2.19
C THR A 183 0.32 -11.89 1.84
N ASN A 184 -0.62 -10.96 1.96
CA ASN A 184 -2.00 -11.14 1.52
C ASN A 184 -2.11 -11.03 -0.01
N GLN A 185 -3.23 -11.51 -0.55
CA GLN A 185 -3.47 -11.58 -1.99
C GLN A 185 -3.81 -10.20 -2.63
N GLY A 186 -2.88 -9.26 -2.52
CA GLY A 186 -2.95 -7.95 -3.16
C GLY A 186 -2.31 -7.95 -4.55
N ILE A 187 -1.85 -6.78 -4.98
CA ILE A 187 -1.14 -6.65 -6.27
C ILE A 187 0.40 -6.67 -6.11
N PHE A 188 0.92 -6.71 -4.89
CA PHE A 188 2.35 -6.66 -4.63
C PHE A 188 2.85 -7.84 -3.79
N ALA A 189 4.08 -8.26 -4.06
CA ALA A 189 4.89 -9.10 -3.20
C ALA A 189 6.18 -8.35 -2.85
N TRP A 190 6.60 -8.45 -1.59
CA TRP A 190 7.78 -7.78 -1.06
C TRP A 190 8.83 -8.81 -0.71
N ILE A 191 9.67 -9.16 -1.69
CA ILE A 191 10.60 -10.27 -1.61
C ILE A 191 11.96 -9.79 -1.12
N ASP A 192 12.64 -10.61 -0.33
CA ASP A 192 14.06 -10.41 -0.02
C ASP A 192 14.89 -11.13 -1.08
N THR A 193 15.72 -10.39 -1.81
CA THR A 193 16.60 -10.95 -2.86
C THR A 193 17.97 -11.35 -2.33
N GLY A 194 18.29 -11.03 -1.07
CA GLY A 194 19.60 -11.28 -0.46
C GLY A 194 20.74 -10.38 -0.97
N VAL A 195 20.52 -9.58 -2.01
CA VAL A 195 21.52 -8.70 -2.64
C VAL A 195 21.06 -7.24 -2.65
N ASP A 196 21.96 -6.30 -2.86
CA ASP A 196 21.61 -4.87 -2.93
C ASP A 196 20.60 -4.61 -4.07
N SER A 197 19.35 -4.31 -3.69
CA SER A 197 18.25 -4.12 -4.63
C SER A 197 18.45 -2.88 -5.53
N GLY A 198 19.19 -1.87 -5.07
CA GLY A 198 19.49 -0.68 -5.85
C GLY A 198 20.43 -0.99 -7.01
N LYS A 199 21.49 -1.76 -6.75
CA LYS A 199 22.39 -2.26 -7.80
C LYS A 199 21.68 -3.22 -8.74
N LEU A 200 20.91 -4.15 -8.19
CA LEU A 200 20.07 -5.07 -8.97
C LEU A 200 19.15 -4.30 -9.91
N ALA A 201 18.48 -3.24 -9.45
CA ALA A 201 17.58 -2.44 -10.27
C ALA A 201 18.31 -1.73 -11.43
N LEU A 202 19.56 -1.31 -11.23
CA LEU A 202 20.37 -0.71 -12.30
C LEU A 202 20.77 -1.72 -13.36
N GLU A 203 21.17 -2.94 -12.97
CA GLU A 203 21.49 -4.00 -13.93
C GLU A 203 20.22 -4.48 -14.66
N ALA A 204 19.11 -4.65 -13.93
CA ALA A 204 17.80 -4.96 -14.51
C ALA A 204 17.40 -3.96 -15.59
N TYR A 205 17.62 -2.66 -15.34
CA TYR A 205 17.31 -1.60 -16.29
C TYR A 205 18.13 -1.67 -17.58
N LYS A 206 19.41 -2.04 -17.50
CA LYS A 206 20.27 -2.23 -18.70
C LYS A 206 19.73 -3.34 -19.60
N ASP A 207 19.12 -4.36 -19.01
CA ASP A 207 18.52 -5.50 -19.71
C ASP A 207 17.02 -5.29 -20.04
N GLY A 208 16.52 -4.07 -19.86
CA GLY A 208 15.16 -3.66 -20.27
C GLY A 208 14.07 -3.90 -19.22
N TRP A 209 14.43 -4.25 -17.98
CA TRP A 209 13.49 -4.48 -16.88
C TRP A 209 13.35 -3.26 -15.98
N LEU A 210 12.10 -2.90 -15.68
CA LEU A 210 11.80 -1.85 -14.71
C LEU A 210 11.30 -2.47 -13.40
N VAL A 211 12.04 -2.26 -12.32
CA VAL A 211 11.75 -2.82 -10.99
C VAL A 211 11.75 -1.75 -9.91
N ALA A 212 11.15 -2.06 -8.76
CA ALA A 212 11.03 -1.13 -7.65
C ALA A 212 11.91 -1.59 -6.46
N PRO A 213 13.17 -1.12 -6.36
CA PRO A 213 14.07 -1.51 -5.30
C PRO A 213 13.63 -0.98 -3.94
N GLY A 214 14.06 -1.64 -2.88
CA GLY A 214 13.50 -1.39 -1.55
C GLY A 214 13.82 -0.01 -0.99
N GLN A 215 14.92 0.57 -1.47
CA GLN A 215 15.33 1.94 -1.20
C GLN A 215 14.24 2.99 -1.50
N LEU A 216 13.37 2.74 -2.49
CA LEU A 216 12.27 3.66 -2.83
C LEU A 216 11.17 3.74 -1.75
N PHE A 217 11.12 2.76 -0.85
CA PHE A 217 10.12 2.66 0.22
C PHE A 217 10.71 2.99 1.60
N ASN A 218 12.00 3.35 1.66
CA ASN A 218 12.65 3.80 2.88
C ASN A 218 12.75 5.34 2.85
N PRO A 219 12.21 6.07 3.85
CA PRO A 219 12.26 7.54 3.87
C PRO A 219 13.68 8.13 3.88
N ASN A 220 14.67 7.38 4.37
CA ASN A 220 16.08 7.79 4.37
C ASN A 220 16.87 7.25 3.17
N ALA A 221 16.20 6.59 2.21
CA ALA A 221 16.81 5.95 1.05
C ALA A 221 18.02 5.07 1.41
N GLN A 222 17.93 4.30 2.50
CA GLN A 222 18.96 3.33 2.87
C GLN A 222 18.96 2.14 1.91
N SER A 223 20.11 1.48 1.79
CA SER A 223 20.22 0.22 1.03
C SER A 223 19.28 -0.83 1.60
N SER A 224 18.77 -1.68 0.72
CA SER A 224 17.82 -2.73 1.05
C SER A 224 18.05 -3.92 0.13
N THR A 225 17.82 -5.12 0.65
CA THR A 225 17.80 -6.34 -0.15
C THR A 225 16.42 -6.64 -0.75
N TYR A 226 15.42 -5.84 -0.39
CA TYR A 226 14.05 -6.11 -0.78
C TYR A 226 13.69 -5.52 -2.14
N LEU A 227 12.82 -6.22 -2.85
CA LEU A 227 12.28 -5.82 -4.16
C LEU A 227 10.76 -5.92 -4.13
N ARG A 228 10.06 -4.87 -4.59
CA ARG A 228 8.60 -4.92 -4.77
C ARG A 228 8.27 -5.44 -6.16
N LEU A 229 7.69 -6.63 -6.23
CA LEU A 229 7.16 -7.21 -7.45
C LEU A 229 5.66 -6.92 -7.56
N ASN A 230 5.18 -6.69 -8.79
CA ASN A 230 3.76 -6.62 -9.05
C ASN A 230 3.29 -8.00 -9.50
N VAL A 231 2.49 -8.66 -8.67
CA VAL A 231 2.07 -10.04 -8.86
C VAL A 231 1.30 -10.24 -10.17
N ALA A 232 0.57 -9.21 -10.61
CA ALA A 232 -0.22 -9.28 -11.83
C ALA A 232 0.59 -9.03 -13.12
N THR A 233 1.78 -8.43 -13.04
CA THR A 233 2.53 -7.99 -14.23
C THR A 233 3.97 -8.48 -14.31
N THR A 234 4.54 -9.01 -13.23
CA THR A 234 5.88 -9.61 -13.24
C THR A 234 5.87 -10.85 -14.11
N SER A 235 6.74 -10.89 -15.11
CA SER A 235 6.81 -11.99 -16.08
C SER A 235 7.77 -13.10 -15.63
N HIS A 236 7.61 -14.29 -16.22
CA HIS A 236 8.48 -15.43 -15.94
C HIS A 236 9.90 -15.20 -16.46
N GLU A 237 10.05 -14.46 -17.56
CA GLU A 237 11.33 -14.07 -18.14
C GLU A 237 12.12 -13.18 -17.17
N PHE A 238 11.46 -12.23 -16.51
CA PHE A 238 12.10 -11.43 -15.47
C PHE A 238 12.54 -12.28 -14.28
N LEU A 239 11.70 -13.20 -13.80
CA LEU A 239 12.07 -14.06 -12.66
C LEU A 239 13.25 -14.98 -13.01
N LYS A 240 13.31 -15.48 -14.26
CA LYS A 240 14.46 -16.23 -14.75
C LYS A 240 15.72 -15.35 -14.76
N TRP A 241 15.63 -14.15 -15.32
CA TRP A 241 16.73 -13.17 -15.32
C TRP A 241 17.22 -12.86 -13.90
N LEU A 242 16.29 -12.69 -12.96
CA LEU A 242 16.58 -12.42 -11.55
C LEU A 242 17.40 -13.57 -10.93
N GLY A 243 17.02 -14.82 -11.18
CA GLY A 243 17.75 -16.00 -10.71
C GLY A 243 19.16 -16.10 -11.30
N GLU A 244 19.31 -15.84 -12.60
CA GLU A 244 20.61 -15.82 -13.29
C GLU A 244 21.52 -14.72 -12.71
N TYR A 245 20.97 -13.52 -12.49
CA TYR A 245 21.68 -12.40 -11.89
C TYR A 245 22.20 -12.73 -10.48
N ILE A 246 21.35 -13.25 -9.60
CA ILE A 246 21.73 -13.60 -8.21
C ILE A 246 22.79 -14.71 -8.22
N SER A 247 22.65 -15.71 -9.08
CA SER A 247 23.62 -16.80 -9.23
C SER A 247 25.00 -16.29 -9.69
N SER A 248 25.03 -15.28 -10.58
CA SER A 248 26.27 -14.69 -11.08
C SER A 248 27.07 -13.93 -10.01
N LEU A 249 26.41 -13.46 -8.94
CA LEU A 249 27.04 -12.77 -7.82
C LEU A 249 27.60 -13.72 -6.75
N SER A 250 27.24 -15.01 -6.81
CA SER A 250 27.66 -16.04 -5.86
C SER A 250 28.97 -16.73 -6.27
N ILE A 251 29.59 -16.29 -7.37
CA ILE A 251 30.86 -16.77 -7.94
C ILE A 251 31.95 -15.74 -7.64
#